data_AF-A0A349WGK6-F1
#
_entry.id   AF-A0A349WGK6-F1
#
_cell.length_a   1.000
_cell.length_b   1.000
_cell.length_c   1.000
_cell.angle_alpha   90.00
_cell.angle_beta   90.00
_cell.angle_gamma   90.00
#
_symmetry.space_group_name_H-M   'P 1'
#
loop_
_entity.id
_entity.type
_entity.pdbx_description
1 polymer ?
#
loop_
_entity_poly.entity_id
_entity_poly.type
_entity_poly.pdbx_seq_one_letter_code
_entity_poly.pdbx_strand_id
1 'polypeptide(L)' 'EKLLEGPSEINLVRSGLEDTMREAYNEIKAQEVENPKINDRRTAAYALAIRKIADIYDSMYL' A
#
# COMPACT_ATOMS: atom_id res chain seq x y z
N GLU A 1 -13.94 -24.47 17.52
CA GLU A 1 -12.94 -25.44 17.02
C GLU A 1 -11.97 -24.89 15.98
N LYS A 2 -12.36 -24.00 15.05
CA LYS A 2 -11.47 -23.44 14.00
C LYS A 2 -10.27 -22.57 14.45
N LEU A 3 -10.14 -22.26 15.75
CA LEU A 3 -9.04 -21.47 16.31
C LEU A 3 -7.88 -22.33 16.83
N LEU A 4 -8.07 -23.66 16.96
CA LEU A 4 -7.04 -24.58 17.45
C LEU A 4 -6.14 -25.11 16.32
N GLU A 5 -6.62 -25.10 15.07
CA GLU A 5 -5.82 -25.37 13.88
C GLU A 5 -5.27 -24.05 13.33
N GLY A 6 -3.96 -24.02 13.03
CA GLY A 6 -3.32 -22.87 12.41
C GLY A 6 -3.95 -22.49 11.06
N PRO A 7 -3.72 -21.25 10.57
CA PRO A 7 -4.31 -20.81 9.32
C PRO A 7 -3.83 -21.67 8.15
N SER A 8 -4.77 -22.13 7.32
CA SER A 8 -4.46 -22.76 6.05
C SER A 8 -3.87 -21.75 5.06
N GLU A 9 -3.21 -22.24 4.00
CA GLU A 9 -2.62 -21.41 2.94
C GLU A 9 -3.62 -20.38 2.39
N ILE A 10 -4.87 -20.79 2.13
CA ILE A 10 -5.90 -19.90 1.61
C ILE A 10 -6.25 -18.76 2.58
N ASN A 11 -6.17 -19.00 3.89
CA ASN A 11 -6.38 -17.96 4.90
C ASN A 11 -5.21 -16.97 4.90
N LEU A 12 -3.98 -17.47 4.79
CA LEU A 12 -2.79 -16.63 4.73
C LEU A 12 -2.78 -15.74 3.48
N VAL A 13 -3.10 -16.30 2.30
CA VAL A 13 -3.16 -15.54 1.04
C VAL A 13 -4.23 -14.45 1.13
N ARG A 14 -5.42 -14.76 1.66
CA ARG A 14 -6.50 -13.78 1.80
C ARG A 14 -6.15 -12.68 2.79
N SER A 15 -5.58 -13.04 3.95
CA SER A 15 -5.14 -12.05 4.94
C SER A 15 -4.06 -11.14 4.37
N GLY A 16 -3.03 -11.71 3.73
CA GLY A 16 -1.95 -10.92 3.15
C GLY A 16 -2.44 -9.99 2.04
N LEU A 17 -3.38 -10.44 1.21
CA LEU A 17 -4.02 -9.59 0.20
C LEU A 17 -4.82 -8.45 0.84
N GLU A 18 -5.64 -8.77 1.85
CA GLU A 18 -6.46 -7.78 2.54
C GLU A 18 -5.61 -6.70 3.21
N ASP A 19 -4.52 -7.10 3.88
CA ASP A 19 -3.61 -6.18 4.54
C ASP A 19 -2.88 -5.29 3.52
N THR A 20 -2.33 -5.88 2.45
CA THR A 20 -1.64 -5.14 1.39
C THR A 20 -2.57 -4.14 0.71
N MET A 21 -3.80 -4.55 0.39
CA MET A 21 -4.76 -3.68 -0.29
C MET A 21 -5.26 -2.56 0.61
N ARG A 22 -5.46 -2.83 1.92
CA ARG A 22 -5.85 -1.82 2.91
C ARG A 22 -4.76 -0.77 3.08
N GLU A 23 -3.51 -1.20 3.22
CA GLU A 23 -2.37 -0.30 3.34
C GLU A 23 -2.21 0.57 2.09
N ALA A 24 -2.18 -0.04 0.90
CA ALA A 24 -2.07 0.69 -0.36
C ALA A 24 -3.18 1.73 -0.55
N TYR A 25 -4.42 1.38 -0.22
CA TYR A 25 -5.53 2.33 -0.30
C TYR A 25 -5.34 3.54 0.63
N ASN A 26 -4.92 3.30 1.87
CA ASN A 26 -4.70 4.38 2.85
C ASN A 26 -3.59 5.33 2.40
N GLU A 27 -2.48 4.81 1.87
CA GLU A 27 -1.39 5.64 1.33
C GLU A 27 -1.84 6.48 0.13
N ILE A 28 -2.58 5.87 -0.82
CA ILE A 28 -3.12 6.58 -1.99
C ILE A 28 -4.09 7.67 -1.52
N LYS A 29 -4.94 7.37 -0.55
CA LYS A 29 -5.90 8.34 -0.03
C LYS A 29 -5.22 9.48 0.70
N ALA A 30 -4.17 9.21 1.47
CA ALA A 30 -3.38 10.24 2.12
C ALA A 30 -2.74 11.16 1.07
N GLN A 31 -2.14 10.59 0.00
CA GLN A 31 -1.58 11.39 -1.09
C GLN A 31 -2.60 12.26 -1.83
N GLU A 32 -3.82 11.76 -2.03
CA GLU A 32 -4.92 12.54 -2.62
C GLU A 32 -5.32 13.71 -1.70
N VAL A 33 -5.39 13.50 -0.38
CA VAL A 33 -5.87 14.52 0.58
C VAL A 33 -4.80 15.55 0.92
N GLU A 34 -3.54 15.14 1.04
CA GLU A 34 -2.42 15.98 1.46
C GLU A 34 -1.93 16.90 0.33
N ASN A 35 -2.14 16.53 -0.94
CA ASN A 35 -1.64 17.28 -2.08
C ASN A 35 -2.79 17.99 -2.83
N PRO A 36 -2.98 19.31 -2.65
CA PRO A 36 -4.06 20.05 -3.30
C PRO A 36 -3.93 20.14 -4.83
N LYS A 37 -2.82 19.69 -5.42
CA LYS A 37 -2.65 19.59 -6.88
C LYS A 37 -3.20 18.30 -7.46
N ILE A 38 -3.52 17.31 -6.62
CA ILE A 38 -4.02 16.00 -7.03
C ILE A 38 -5.53 15.98 -6.86
N ASN A 39 -6.25 15.78 -7.96
CA ASN A 39 -7.71 15.83 -7.98
C ASN A 39 -8.36 14.45 -8.19
N ASP A 40 -7.56 13.40 -8.34
CA ASP A 40 -8.05 12.06 -8.59
C ASP A 40 -7.09 10.99 -8.01
N ARG A 41 -7.67 9.84 -7.66
CA ARG A 41 -6.93 8.71 -7.07
C ARG A 41 -5.92 8.07 -8.00
N ARG A 42 -6.10 8.13 -9.32
CA ARG A 42 -5.12 7.55 -10.27
C ARG A 42 -3.83 8.36 -10.20
N THR A 43 -3.93 9.68 -10.26
CA THR A 43 -2.77 10.58 -10.12
C THR A 43 -2.12 10.44 -8.74
N ALA A 44 -2.91 10.31 -7.67
CA ALA A 44 -2.39 10.04 -6.32
C ALA A 44 -1.56 8.75 -6.25
N ALA A 45 -2.04 7.67 -6.88
CA ALA A 45 -1.35 6.39 -6.93
C ALA A 45 -0.03 6.48 -7.70
N TYR A 46 0.01 7.17 -8.85
CA TYR A 46 1.25 7.39 -9.58
C TYR A 46 2.24 8.27 -8.80
N ALA A 47 1.77 9.34 -8.16
CA ALA A 47 2.62 10.19 -7.32
C ALA A 47 3.24 9.40 -6.16
N LEU A 48 2.44 8.56 -5.48
CA LEU A 48 2.92 7.65 -4.44
C LEU A 48 4.00 6.69 -4.97
N ALA A 49 3.76 6.08 -6.13
CA ALA A 49 4.71 5.13 -6.75
C ALA A 49 6.04 5.81 -7.09
N ILE A 50 6.00 7.00 -7.69
CA ILE A 50 7.20 7.78 -8.03
C ILE A 50 7.99 8.12 -6.75
N ARG A 51 7.29 8.58 -5.71
CA ARG A 51 7.93 8.89 -4.41
C ARG A 51 8.63 7.65 -3.83
N LYS A 52 7.95 6.51 -3.76
CA LYS A 52 8.54 5.25 -3.26
C LYS A 52 9.79 4.85 -4.05
N ILE A 53 9.78 5.00 -5.37
CA ILE A 53 10.95 4.72 -6.20
C ILE A 53 12.07 5.71 -5.90
N ALA A 54 11.77 7.01 -5.83
CA ALA A 54 12.76 8.04 -5.50
C ALA A 54 13.43 7.78 -4.14
N ASP A 55 12.65 7.44 -3.09
CA ASP A 55 13.16 7.13 -1.76
C ASP A 55 14.14 5.94 -1.78
N ILE A 56 13.85 4.91 -2.59
CA ILE A 56 14.76 3.76 -2.79
C ILE A 56 16.07 4.22 -3.43
N TYR A 57 16.00 4.99 -4.53
CA TYR A 57 17.20 5.51 -5.18
C TYR A 57 18.03 6.39 -4.25
N ASP A 58 17.39 7.29 -3.49
CA ASP A 58 18.07 8.15 -2.52
C ASP A 58 18.77 7.32 -1.43
N SER A 59 18.14 6.25 -0.95
CA SER A 59 18.75 5.35 0.03
C SER A 59 19.95 4.55 -0.49
N MET A 60 20.10 4.39 -1.82
CA MET A 60 21.24 3.69 -2.43
C MET A 60 22.47 4.58 -2.58
N TYR A 61 22.30 5.91 -2.54
CA TYR A 61 23.38 6.89 -2.64
C TYR A 61 23.89 7.38 -1.26
N LEU A 62 23.22 6.99 -0.17
CA LEU A 62 23.65 7.18 1.22
C LEU A 62 24.48 5.99 1.72
#